data_AF-A0A4R1WMT3-F1
#
_entry.id   AF-A0A4R1WMT3-F1
#
_cell.length_a   1.000
_cell.length_b   1.000
_cell.length_c   1.000
_cell.angle_alpha   90.00
_cell.angle_beta   90.00
_cell.angle_gamma   90.00
#
_symmetry.space_group_name_H-M   'P 1'
#
loop_
_entity.id
_entity.type
_entity.pdbx_description
1 polymer ?
#
loop_
_entity_poly.entity_id
_entity_poly.type
_entity_poly.pdbx_seq_one_letter_code
_entity_poly.pdbx_strand_id
1 'polypeptide(L)'
;MMDCLRVRSNDKGSGADDQAQAQREREARELLLAAGADGLERRPWQAGSMPPSAVDLIQFFLSRPGSAGFGSPPDQELTDAAVAALQLLPAARAELDQLETGLLFAARGLGLTWAQMADALGLNSPQACQQRFDRLTARSGRPADDSAEAGGGVRA
;
A
#
# COMPACT_ATOMS: atom_id res chain seq x y z
N MET A 1 3.62 -41.98 20.93
CA MET A 1 2.29 -42.05 20.29
C MET A 1 1.89 -40.62 20.03
N MET A 2 2.02 -40.19 18.77
CA MET A 2 1.88 -38.80 18.32
C MET A 2 0.41 -38.37 18.40
N ASP A 3 0.14 -37.19 18.95
CA ASP A 3 -1.09 -36.45 18.66
C ASP A 3 -0.71 -35.12 18.01
N CYS A 4 -0.80 -35.12 16.68
CA CYS A 4 -0.68 -33.93 15.85
C CYS A 4 -1.93 -33.07 16.03
N LEU A 5 -1.82 -32.01 16.82
CA LEU A 5 -2.88 -31.03 16.98
C LEU A 5 -3.16 -30.32 15.65
N ARG A 6 -4.38 -30.53 15.17
CA ARG A 6 -5.03 -29.91 14.02
C ARG A 6 -5.00 -28.37 14.12
N VAL A 7 -4.17 -27.72 13.30
CA VAL A 7 -4.34 -26.29 12.97
C VAL A 7 -5.66 -26.15 12.22
N ARG A 8 -6.64 -25.50 12.85
CA ARG A 8 -7.86 -25.03 12.18
C ARG A 8 -7.50 -23.77 11.41
N SER A 9 -7.60 -23.81 10.09
CA SER A 9 -7.45 -22.67 9.19
C SER A 9 -8.46 -21.57 9.54
N ASN A 10 -7.97 -20.36 9.81
CA ASN A 10 -8.78 -19.15 10.05
C ASN A 10 -8.99 -18.32 8.77
N ASP A 11 -9.08 -18.99 7.62
CA ASP A 11 -8.99 -18.39 6.29
C ASP A 11 -10.16 -17.44 5.96
N LYS A 12 -11.36 -17.70 6.52
CA LYS A 12 -12.57 -16.89 6.27
C LYS A 12 -12.55 -15.50 6.91
N GLY A 13 -11.76 -15.28 7.97
CA GLY A 13 -11.66 -13.96 8.61
C GLY A 13 -10.85 -12.96 7.78
N SER A 14 -9.75 -13.44 7.19
CA SER A 14 -8.83 -12.60 6.41
C SER A 14 -9.51 -11.95 5.20
N GLY A 15 -10.32 -12.69 4.45
CA GLY A 15 -10.98 -12.15 3.25
C GLY A 15 -12.03 -11.07 3.53
N ALA A 16 -12.77 -11.18 4.64
CA ALA A 16 -13.73 -10.16 5.04
C ALA A 16 -13.02 -8.90 5.56
N ASP A 17 -11.93 -9.08 6.31
CA ASP A 17 -11.10 -7.98 6.80
C ASP A 17 -10.42 -7.24 5.63
N ASP A 18 -9.93 -7.97 4.62
CA ASP A 18 -9.32 -7.42 3.40
C ASP A 18 -10.34 -6.61 2.58
N GLN A 19 -11.57 -7.11 2.41
CA GLN A 19 -12.65 -6.38 1.72
C GLN A 19 -13.05 -5.10 2.47
N ALA A 20 -13.18 -5.18 3.79
CA ALA A 20 -13.48 -4.02 4.62
C ALA A 20 -12.36 -2.97 4.57
N GLN A 21 -11.09 -3.42 4.53
CA GLN A 21 -9.94 -2.55 4.36
C GLN A 21 -9.94 -1.87 2.99
N ALA A 22 -10.21 -2.62 1.92
CA ALA A 22 -10.30 -2.07 0.57
C ALA A 22 -11.44 -1.06 0.42
N GLN A 23 -12.58 -1.26 1.09
CA GLN A 23 -13.67 -0.28 1.11
C GLN A 23 -13.26 1.01 1.81
N ARG A 24 -12.66 0.92 3.00
CA ARG A 24 -12.16 2.10 3.74
C ARG A 24 -11.15 2.90 2.92
N GLU A 25 -10.24 2.21 2.23
CA GLU A 25 -9.26 2.86 1.37
C GLU A 25 -9.92 3.63 0.22
N ARG A 26 -10.93 3.03 -0.45
CA ARG A 26 -11.68 3.70 -1.52
C ARG A 26 -12.38 4.95 -1.03
N GLU A 27 -13.14 4.84 0.06
CA GLU A 27 -13.88 5.96 0.65
C GLU A 27 -12.94 7.10 1.07
N ALA A 28 -11.81 6.76 1.71
CA ALA A 28 -10.80 7.73 2.12
C ALA A 28 -10.19 8.48 0.93
N ARG A 29 -9.92 7.76 -0.17
CA ARG A 29 -9.42 8.37 -1.41
C ARG A 29 -10.45 9.32 -2.01
N GLU A 30 -11.72 8.92 -2.09
CA GLU A 30 -12.79 9.77 -2.62
C GLU A 30 -12.93 11.06 -1.82
N LEU A 31 -12.88 10.98 -0.49
CA LEU A 31 -12.94 12.15 0.40
C LEU A 31 -11.79 13.14 0.15
N LEU A 32 -10.54 12.66 0.04
CA LEU A 32 -9.39 13.55 -0.18
C LEU A 32 -9.36 14.13 -1.60
N LEU A 33 -9.81 13.38 -2.60
CA LEU A 33 -9.97 13.90 -3.96
C LEU A 33 -11.02 15.02 -3.99
N ALA A 34 -12.18 14.81 -3.34
CA ALA A 34 -13.22 15.84 -3.23
C ALA A 34 -12.75 17.07 -2.45
N ALA A 35 -11.80 16.91 -1.52
CA ALA A 35 -11.19 18.00 -0.76
C ALA A 35 -10.14 18.82 -1.56
N GLY A 36 -9.93 18.53 -2.85
CA GLY A 36 -9.05 19.28 -3.75
C GLY A 36 -7.74 18.58 -4.12
N ALA A 37 -7.56 17.31 -3.75
CA ALA A 37 -6.38 16.54 -4.16
C ALA A 37 -6.42 16.10 -5.64
N ASP A 38 -7.54 16.30 -6.34
CA ASP A 38 -7.68 16.10 -7.78
C ASP A 38 -6.85 17.08 -8.61
N GLY A 39 -6.52 18.25 -8.05
CA GLY A 39 -5.68 19.28 -8.67
C GLY A 39 -4.16 19.09 -8.49
N LEU A 40 -3.71 17.99 -7.87
CA LEU A 40 -2.27 17.75 -7.65
C LEU A 40 -1.52 17.64 -8.98
N GLU A 41 -0.40 18.37 -9.08
CA GLU A 41 0.48 18.29 -10.25
C GLU A 41 1.09 16.89 -10.38
N ARG A 42 1.07 16.34 -11.59
CA ARG A 42 1.57 14.99 -11.86
C ARG A 42 3.09 14.95 -11.84
N ARG A 43 3.65 13.90 -11.24
CA ARG A 43 5.08 13.63 -11.36
C ARG A 43 5.41 13.22 -12.79
N PRO A 44 6.57 13.61 -13.35
CA PRO A 44 6.95 13.27 -14.71
C PRO A 44 7.16 11.76 -14.95
N TRP A 45 7.37 10.97 -13.89
CA TRP A 45 7.49 9.51 -13.95
C TRP A 45 6.18 8.75 -13.67
N GLN A 46 5.07 9.45 -13.37
CA GLN A 46 3.77 8.81 -13.20
C GLN A 46 3.12 8.59 -14.57
N ALA A 47 2.67 7.36 -14.84
CA ALA A 47 1.94 7.04 -16.07
C ALA A 47 0.63 7.87 -16.13
N GLY A 48 0.28 8.36 -17.32
CA GLY A 48 -0.69 9.43 -17.53
C GLY A 48 -2.13 9.22 -17.04
N SER A 49 -2.47 8.05 -16.50
CA SER A 49 -3.80 7.69 -15.99
C SER A 49 -3.83 7.18 -14.55
N MET A 50 -2.70 7.18 -13.83
CA MET A 50 -2.71 6.74 -12.42
C MET A 50 -3.27 7.83 -11.51
N PRO A 51 -4.19 7.49 -10.60
CA PRO A 51 -4.66 8.43 -9.59
C PRO A 51 -3.51 8.75 -8.60
N PRO A 52 -3.55 9.89 -7.87
CA PRO A 52 -2.47 10.30 -6.95
C PRO A 52 -2.16 9.21 -5.93
N SER A 53 -0.90 8.97 -5.54
CA SER A 53 -0.57 7.91 -4.58
C SER A 53 -1.21 8.15 -3.19
N ALA A 54 -1.40 7.11 -2.37
CA ALA A 54 -1.86 7.28 -1.00
C ALA A 54 -0.90 8.18 -0.20
N VAL A 55 0.40 8.08 -0.48
CA VAL A 55 1.42 8.99 0.06
C VAL A 55 1.17 10.46 -0.34
N ASP A 56 0.86 10.73 -1.61
CA ASP A 56 0.58 12.09 -2.09
C ASP A 56 -0.70 12.65 -1.45
N LEU A 57 -1.75 11.84 -1.29
CA LEU A 57 -3.00 12.25 -0.64
C LEU A 57 -2.79 12.61 0.85
N ILE A 58 -1.95 11.85 1.57
CA ILE A 58 -1.59 12.16 2.96
C ILE A 58 -0.78 13.46 3.02
N GLN A 59 0.20 13.64 2.12
CA GLN A 59 0.99 14.89 2.06
C GLN A 59 0.11 16.09 1.73
N PHE A 60 -0.85 15.93 0.82
CA PHE A 60 -1.85 16.95 0.51
C PHE A 60 -2.62 17.37 1.77
N PHE A 61 -3.17 16.41 2.53
CA PHE A 61 -3.86 16.72 3.79
C PHE A 61 -2.96 17.49 4.76
N LEU A 62 -1.71 17.04 4.94
CA LEU A 62 -0.76 17.72 5.83
C LEU A 62 -0.40 19.14 5.35
N SER A 63 -0.47 19.41 4.05
CA SER A 63 -0.23 20.76 3.51
C SER A 63 -1.40 21.73 3.68
N ARG A 64 -2.63 21.24 3.97
CA ARG A 64 -3.81 22.09 4.13
C ARG A 64 -3.64 23.05 5.32
N PRO A 65 -4.05 24.32 5.20
CA PRO A 65 -4.15 25.21 6.36
C PRO A 65 -5.01 24.58 7.46
N GLY A 66 -4.58 24.70 8.72
CA GLY A 66 -5.30 24.15 9.87
C GLY A 66 -4.97 22.69 10.20
N SER A 67 -4.33 21.92 9.29
CA SER A 67 -3.89 20.53 9.57
C SER A 67 -2.92 20.44 10.75
N ALA A 68 -2.11 21.49 10.96
CA ALA A 68 -1.16 21.62 12.05
C ALA A 68 -1.76 22.20 13.35
N GLY A 69 -3.08 22.44 13.41
CA GLY A 69 -3.78 22.87 14.62
C GLY A 69 -3.56 24.31 15.08
N PHE A 70 -3.01 25.19 14.22
CA PHE A 70 -2.82 26.59 14.58
C PHE A 70 -4.06 27.44 14.26
N GLY A 71 -4.67 28.02 15.30
CA GLY A 71 -5.49 29.24 15.18
C GLY A 71 -7.02 29.11 15.28
N SER A 72 -7.61 27.92 15.15
CA SER A 72 -9.05 27.68 15.39
C SER A 72 -9.35 26.18 15.52
N PRO A 73 -10.44 25.78 16.22
CA PRO A 73 -10.89 24.39 16.23
C PRO A 73 -11.16 23.92 14.79
N PRO A 74 -10.80 22.67 14.44
CA PRO A 74 -11.07 22.14 13.11
C PRO A 74 -12.58 22.09 12.87
N ASP A 75 -12.99 22.40 11.65
CA ASP A 75 -14.36 22.10 11.22
C ASP A 75 -14.54 20.59 10.99
N GLN A 76 -15.79 20.18 10.78
CA GLN A 76 -16.13 18.77 10.56
C GLN A 76 -15.44 18.23 9.30
N GLU A 77 -15.34 19.04 8.24
CA GLU A 77 -14.70 18.64 6.98
C GLU A 77 -13.21 18.32 7.17
N LEU A 78 -12.47 19.17 7.89
CA LEU A 78 -11.06 18.93 8.20
C LEU A 78 -10.89 17.69 9.08
N THR A 79 -11.82 17.45 10.01
CA THR A 79 -11.82 16.27 10.86
C THR A 79 -12.05 14.99 10.05
N ASP A 80 -13.02 14.98 9.14
CA ASP A 80 -13.31 13.84 8.26
C ASP A 80 -12.13 13.56 7.31
N ALA A 81 -11.51 14.62 6.77
CA ALA A 81 -10.30 14.50 5.95
C ALA A 81 -9.11 13.93 6.74
N ALA A 82 -8.99 14.26 8.03
CA ALA A 82 -7.95 13.69 8.89
C ALA A 82 -8.16 12.19 9.10
N VAL A 83 -9.40 11.76 9.31
CA VAL A 83 -9.76 10.34 9.42
C VAL A 83 -9.46 9.61 8.10
N ALA A 84 -9.81 10.21 6.96
CA ALA A 84 -9.49 9.66 5.64
C ALA A 84 -7.98 9.49 5.45
N ALA A 85 -7.16 10.50 5.81
CA ALA A 85 -5.71 10.40 5.72
C ALA A 85 -5.14 9.26 6.61
N LEU A 86 -5.70 9.06 7.81
CA LEU A 86 -5.32 7.94 8.68
C LEU A 86 -5.69 6.57 8.08
N GLN A 87 -6.86 6.47 7.44
CA GLN A 87 -7.31 5.24 6.77
C GLN A 87 -6.44 4.87 5.57
N LEU A 88 -5.74 5.83 4.96
CA LEU A 88 -4.79 5.60 3.86
C LEU A 88 -3.39 5.15 4.32
N LEU A 89 -3.06 5.19 5.62
CA LEU A 89 -1.73 4.79 6.10
C LEU A 89 -1.33 3.34 5.72
N PRO A 90 -2.21 2.33 5.80
CA PRO A 90 -1.89 0.99 5.35
C PRO A 90 -1.57 0.93 3.84
N ALA A 91 -2.33 1.65 3.01
CA ALA A 91 -2.10 1.72 1.58
C ALA A 91 -0.77 2.41 1.25
N ALA A 92 -0.46 3.53 1.91
CA ALA A 92 0.81 4.22 1.77
C ALA A 92 2.02 3.35 2.16
N ARG A 93 1.89 2.52 3.19
CA ARG A 93 2.94 1.54 3.57
C ARG A 93 3.09 0.44 2.52
N ALA A 94 1.99 -0.06 1.97
CA ALA A 94 2.02 -1.03 0.90
C ALA A 94 2.67 -0.47 -0.37
N GLU A 95 2.38 0.78 -0.74
CA GLU A 95 3.05 1.48 -1.84
C GLU A 95 4.57 1.58 -1.61
N LEU A 96 5.01 1.92 -0.39
CA LEU A 96 6.43 1.97 -0.04
C LEU A 96 7.09 0.58 -0.08
N ASP A 97 6.42 -0.46 0.42
CA ASP A 97 6.91 -1.84 0.35
C ASP A 97 7.07 -2.31 -1.13
N GLN A 98 6.16 -1.90 -2.02
CA GLN A 98 6.24 -2.20 -3.45
C GLN A 98 7.39 -1.45 -4.12
N LEU A 99 7.56 -0.16 -3.82
CA LEU A 99 8.68 0.65 -4.30
C LEU A 99 10.02 0.07 -3.82
N GLU A 100 10.11 -0.32 -2.56
CA GLU A 100 11.28 -0.97 -2.00
C GLU A 100 11.57 -2.29 -2.74
N THR A 101 10.56 -3.13 -2.92
CA THR A 101 10.70 -4.39 -3.68
C THR A 101 11.24 -4.15 -5.09
N GLY A 102 10.66 -3.19 -5.82
CA GLY A 102 11.08 -2.82 -7.17
C GLY A 102 12.51 -2.30 -7.21
N LEU A 103 12.90 -1.48 -6.24
CA LEU A 103 14.26 -0.95 -6.11
C LEU A 103 15.28 -2.05 -5.83
N LEU A 104 14.99 -2.96 -4.89
CA LEU A 104 15.87 -4.09 -4.57
C LEU A 104 16.01 -5.03 -5.79
N PHE A 105 14.92 -5.28 -6.51
CA PHE A 105 14.96 -6.05 -7.75
C PHE A 105 15.81 -5.39 -8.83
N ALA A 106 15.64 -4.07 -9.07
CA ALA A 106 16.44 -3.32 -10.02
C ALA A 106 17.93 -3.32 -9.65
N ALA A 107 18.27 -3.11 -8.37
CA ALA A 107 19.64 -3.20 -7.86
C ALA A 107 20.26 -4.58 -8.14
N ARG A 108 19.50 -5.66 -7.93
CA ARG A 108 19.94 -7.01 -8.25
C ARG A 108 20.15 -7.21 -9.75
N GLY A 109 19.26 -6.67 -10.60
CA GLY A 109 19.40 -6.68 -12.06
C GLY A 109 20.64 -5.93 -12.55
N LEU A 110 21.06 -4.87 -11.84
CA LEU A 110 22.29 -4.12 -12.08
C LEU A 110 23.55 -4.82 -11.53
N GLY A 111 23.41 -6.01 -10.92
CA GLY A 111 24.53 -6.80 -10.43
C GLY A 111 25.00 -6.45 -9.01
N LEU A 112 24.28 -5.62 -8.25
CA LEU A 112 24.63 -5.37 -6.85
C LEU A 112 24.50 -6.66 -6.04
N THR A 113 25.47 -6.88 -5.17
CA THR A 113 25.47 -7.98 -4.20
C THR A 113 24.65 -7.62 -2.96
N TRP A 114 24.19 -8.64 -2.23
CA TRP A 114 23.48 -8.44 -0.96
C TRP A 114 24.31 -7.66 0.08
N ALA A 115 25.64 -7.77 0.04
CA ALA A 115 26.51 -7.02 0.93
C ALA A 115 26.51 -5.51 0.61
N GLN A 116 26.62 -5.15 -0.67
CA GLN A 116 26.57 -3.75 -1.11
C GLN A 116 25.19 -3.13 -0.83
N MET A 117 24.13 -3.90 -1.02
CA MET A 117 22.77 -3.45 -0.70
C MET A 117 22.56 -3.30 0.80
N ALA A 118 23.06 -4.23 1.62
CA ALA A 118 22.99 -4.13 3.08
C ALA A 118 23.72 -2.88 3.59
N ASP A 119 24.92 -2.60 3.08
CA ASP A 119 25.69 -1.41 3.41
C ASP A 119 24.94 -0.12 3.05
N ALA A 120 24.41 -0.03 1.82
CA ALA A 120 23.62 1.11 1.36
C ALA A 120 22.32 1.34 2.18
N LEU A 121 21.73 0.26 2.70
CA LEU A 121 20.53 0.32 3.55
C LEU A 121 20.83 0.49 5.04
N GLY A 122 22.12 0.51 5.44
CA GLY A 122 22.53 0.58 6.85
C GLY A 122 22.17 -0.68 7.65
N LEU A 123 22.11 -1.85 7.01
CA LEU A 123 21.81 -3.13 7.65
C LEU A 123 23.10 -3.80 8.16
N ASN A 124 22.98 -4.46 9.32
CA ASN A 124 24.12 -5.09 10.00
C ASN A 124 24.71 -6.31 9.26
N SER A 125 24.02 -6.86 8.25
CA SER A 125 24.53 -8.01 7.49
C SER A 125 23.85 -8.17 6.12
N PRO A 126 24.53 -8.86 5.16
CA PRO A 126 23.93 -9.23 3.87
C PRO A 126 22.69 -10.11 4.02
N GLN A 127 22.69 -11.00 5.02
CA GLN A 127 21.56 -11.89 5.29
C GLN A 127 20.33 -11.11 5.76
N ALA A 128 20.51 -10.03 6.53
CA ALA A 128 19.40 -9.16 6.93
C ALA A 128 18.73 -8.49 5.71
N CYS A 129 19.52 -8.09 4.71
CA CYS A 129 19.00 -7.56 3.46
C CYS A 129 18.19 -8.61 2.69
N GLN A 130 18.72 -9.83 2.53
CA GLN A 130 18.01 -10.92 1.87
C GLN A 130 16.70 -11.28 2.58
N GLN A 131 16.73 -11.44 3.91
CA GLN A 131 15.51 -11.74 4.67
C GLN A 131 14.45 -10.63 4.54
N ARG A 132 14.88 -9.36 4.50
CA ARG A 132 13.96 -8.24 4.30
C ARG A 132 13.30 -8.32 2.92
N PHE A 133 14.09 -8.58 1.87
CA PHE A 133 13.58 -8.81 0.52
C PHE A 133 12.57 -9.97 0.48
N ASP A 134 12.89 -11.11 1.08
CA ASP A 134 12.00 -12.28 1.11
C ASP A 134 10.68 -11.97 1.83
N ARG A 135 10.71 -11.18 2.91
CA ARG A 135 9.49 -10.74 3.62
C ARG A 135 8.64 -9.77 2.79
N LEU A 136 9.26 -8.91 1.99
CA LEU A 136 8.55 -7.95 1.13
C LEU A 136 7.87 -8.65 -0.05
N THR A 137 8.57 -9.60 -0.68
CA THR A 137 8.04 -10.36 -1.81
C THR A 137 6.94 -11.33 -1.38
N ALA A 138 7.07 -11.99 -0.22
CA ALA A 138 6.03 -12.84 0.34
C ALA A 138 4.71 -12.09 0.63
N ARG A 139 4.80 -10.80 0.97
CA ARG A 139 3.63 -9.93 1.19
C ARG A 139 2.95 -9.49 -0.12
N SER A 140 3.75 -9.31 -1.17
CA SER A 140 3.29 -8.82 -2.47
C SER A 140 2.72 -9.94 -3.35
N GLY A 141 3.08 -11.20 -3.07
CA GLY A 141 2.73 -12.37 -3.85
C GLY A 141 1.40 -13.06 -3.50
N ARG A 142 0.44 -12.39 -2.85
CA ARG A 142 -0.93 -12.90 -2.73
C ARG A 142 -1.75 -12.37 -3.91
N PRO A 143 -1.98 -13.15 -4.97
CA PRO A 143 -2.88 -12.74 -6.05
C PRO A 143 -4.31 -12.76 -5.52
N ALA A 144 -5.13 -11.80 -5.96
CA ALA A 144 -6.57 -11.97 -5.91
C ALA A 144 -6.91 -13.17 -6.83
N ASP A 145 -7.26 -14.29 -6.20
CA ASP A 145 -7.59 -15.55 -6.86
C ASP A 145 -8.79 -15.37 -7.80
N ASP A 146 -8.62 -15.86 -9.04
CA ASP A 146 -9.54 -16.00 -10.17
C ASP A 146 -11.00 -15.51 -10.01
N SER A 147 -11.30 -14.31 -10.55
CA SER A 147 -12.68 -13.89 -10.86
C SER A 147 -12.94 -13.71 -12.36
N ALA A 148 -12.14 -14.35 -13.22
CA ALA A 148 -12.28 -14.21 -14.67
C ALA A 148 -12.05 -15.51 -15.45
N GLU A 149 -12.67 -16.62 -15.03
CA GLU A 149 -13.14 -17.62 -15.99
C GLU A 149 -14.46 -17.10 -16.60
N ALA A 150 -14.30 -16.17 -17.53
CA ALA A 150 -15.33 -15.78 -18.49
C ALA A 150 -15.16 -16.63 -19.74
N GLY A 151 -16.19 -17.36 -20.16
CA GLY A 151 -16.09 -18.10 -21.43
C GLY A 151 -17.29 -18.96 -21.85
N GLY A 152 -18.40 -18.32 -22.21
CA GLY A 152 -19.14 -18.64 -23.44
C GLY A 152 -19.76 -20.04 -23.60
N GLY A 153 -21.05 -20.14 -23.27
CA GLY A 153 -21.95 -21.19 -23.75
C GLY A 153 -23.12 -20.62 -24.55
N VAL A 154 -22.86 -20.04 -25.72
CA VAL A 154 -23.87 -19.84 -26.77
C VAL A 154 -23.80 -21.02 -27.74
N ARG A 155 -24.94 -21.69 -27.95
CA ARG A 155 -25.41 -22.48 -29.13
C ARG A 155 -26.45 -23.50 -28.64
N ALA A 156 -27.60 -23.74 -29.28
CA ALA A 156 -28.19 -23.33 -30.56
C ALA A 156 -29.72 -23.35 -30.42
#